data_AF-A0A9P8I7F0-F1
#
_entry.id   AF-A0A9P8I7F0-F1
#
_cell.length_a   1.000
_cell.length_b   1.000
_cell.length_c   1.000
_cell.angle_alpha   90.00
_cell.angle_beta   90.00
_cell.angle_gamma   90.00
#
_symmetry.space_group_name_H-M   'P 1'
#
loop_
_entity.id
_entity.type
_entity.pdbx_description
1 polymer ?
#
loop_
_entity_poly.entity_id
_entity_poly.type
_entity_poly.pdbx_seq_one_letter_code
_entity_poly.pdbx_strand_id
1 'polypeptide(L)'
;MYRRALEGYEKALGPEHPYTLASLGNLGSVLGSMGRYEEADAMYRRALEGREKVLGPEHPNTLASVNKLGLVLKGLSKYEEAEAMHRRALEGYEKALGPEHPYTLTSIGNLRSLLECLGRYEEAEALHR
;
A
#
# COMPACT_ATOMS: atom_id res chain seq x y z
N MET A 1 0.89 18.57 -11.20
CA MET A 1 -0.20 19.00 -10.28
C MET A 1 -0.01 18.43 -8.87
N TYR A 2 0.13 17.11 -8.70
CA TYR A 2 0.24 16.48 -7.37
C TYR A 2 1.41 16.95 -6.48
N ARG A 3 2.61 17.19 -7.02
CA ARG A 3 3.74 17.73 -6.21
C ARG A 3 3.45 19.12 -5.63
N ARG A 4 2.92 20.04 -6.45
CA ARG A 4 2.54 21.39 -6.01
C ARG A 4 1.41 21.36 -4.97
N ALA A 5 0.45 20.43 -5.12
CA ALA A 5 -0.59 20.23 -4.12
C ALA A 5 -0.01 19.73 -2.79
N LEU A 6 0.91 18.76 -2.84
CA LEU A 6 1.58 18.22 -1.66
C LEU A 6 2.34 19.33 -0.90
N GLU A 7 3.17 20.11 -1.58
CA GLU A 7 3.91 21.23 -0.98
C GLU A 7 2.97 22.26 -0.33
N GLY A 8 1.85 22.56 -1.00
CA GLY A 8 0.82 23.46 -0.47
C GLY A 8 0.18 22.94 0.82
N TYR A 9 -0.19 21.65 0.85
CA TYR A 9 -0.78 21.03 2.04
C TYR A 9 0.23 20.88 3.18
N GLU A 10 1.47 20.49 2.90
CA GLU A 10 2.52 20.40 3.92
C GLU A 10 2.74 21.75 4.61
N LYS A 11 2.80 22.84 3.83
CA LYS A 11 3.00 24.18 4.37
C LYS A 11 1.77 24.69 5.16
N ALA A 12 0.57 24.40 4.68
CA ALA A 12 -0.65 24.95 5.26
C ALA A 12 -1.20 24.14 6.45
N LEU A 13 -1.05 22.82 6.41
CA LEU A 13 -1.72 21.88 7.31
C LEU A 13 -0.74 21.00 8.10
N GLY A 14 0.52 20.93 7.68
CA GLY A 14 1.54 20.08 8.26
C GLY A 14 1.67 18.70 7.60
N PRO A 15 2.77 17.98 7.88
CA PRO A 15 3.13 16.72 7.23
C PRO A 15 2.18 15.56 7.55
N GLU A 16 1.56 15.56 8.73
CA GLU A 16 0.71 14.47 9.24
C GLU A 16 -0.78 14.71 8.97
N HIS A 17 -1.15 15.85 8.38
CA HIS A 17 -2.54 16.15 8.12
C HIS A 17 -3.15 15.13 7.12
N PRO A 18 -4.40 14.65 7.32
CA PRO A 18 -5.02 13.66 6.44
C PRO A 18 -4.97 13.99 4.94
N TYR A 19 -5.15 15.27 4.56
CA TYR A 19 -5.01 15.72 3.15
C TYR A 19 -3.58 15.68 2.62
N THR A 20 -2.58 15.93 3.47
CA THR A 20 -1.17 15.78 3.12
C THR A 20 -0.85 14.31 2.85
N LEU A 21 -1.28 13.42 3.75
CA LEU A 21 -1.10 11.97 3.63
C LEU A 21 -1.85 11.38 2.43
N ALA A 22 -3.05 11.87 2.14
CA ALA A 22 -3.79 11.54 0.92
C ALA A 22 -3.04 11.97 -0.34
N SER A 23 -2.47 13.17 -0.34
CA SER A 23 -1.70 13.70 -1.46
C SER A 23 -0.42 12.90 -1.72
N LEU A 24 0.27 12.46 -0.66
CA LEU A 24 1.41 11.53 -0.77
C LEU A 24 1.00 10.22 -1.45
N GLY A 25 -0.08 9.59 -1.00
CA GLY A 25 -0.58 8.34 -1.60
C GLY A 25 -0.97 8.51 -3.07
N ASN A 26 -1.63 9.61 -3.43
CA ASN A 26 -2.00 9.91 -4.81
C ASN A 26 -0.77 10.13 -5.70
N LEU A 27 0.22 10.88 -5.21
CA LEU A 27 1.48 11.09 -5.92
C LEU A 27 2.23 9.76 -6.11
N GLY A 28 2.29 8.92 -5.08
CA GLY A 28 2.87 7.58 -5.16
C GLY A 28 2.18 6.71 -6.22
N SER A 29 0.84 6.74 -6.29
CA SER A 29 0.08 6.02 -7.31
C SER A 29 0.42 6.47 -8.73
N VAL A 30 0.52 7.78 -8.95
CA VAL A 30 0.87 8.34 -10.27
C VAL A 30 2.29 7.96 -10.66
N LEU A 31 3.24 8.09 -9.73
CA LEU A 31 4.64 7.70 -9.97
C LEU A 31 4.78 6.22 -10.31
N GLY A 32 4.09 5.34 -9.58
CA GLY A 32 4.06 3.90 -9.86
C GLY A 32 3.51 3.58 -11.25
N SER A 33 2.42 4.25 -11.67
CA SER A 33 1.86 4.07 -13.02
C SER A 33 2.80 4.54 -14.15
N MET A 34 3.76 5.42 -13.85
CA MET A 34 4.81 5.85 -14.77
C MET A 34 6.06 4.96 -14.72
N GLY A 35 6.06 3.89 -13.93
CA GLY A 35 7.22 3.03 -13.70
C GLY A 35 8.31 3.66 -12.82
N ARG A 36 8.04 4.79 -12.16
CA ARG A 36 8.99 5.50 -11.28
C ARG A 36 8.87 4.93 -9.86
N TYR A 37 9.23 3.66 -9.71
CA TYR A 37 8.91 2.89 -8.51
C TYR A 37 9.68 3.36 -7.27
N GLU A 38 10.93 3.82 -7.39
CA GLU A 38 11.71 4.34 -6.27
C GLU A 38 11.08 5.60 -5.67
N GLU A 39 10.58 6.50 -6.52
CA GLU A 39 9.90 7.70 -6.04
C GLU A 39 8.52 7.36 -5.46
N ALA A 40 7.82 6.39 -6.05
CA ALA A 40 6.54 5.91 -5.52
C ALA A 40 6.70 5.29 -4.13
N ASP A 41 7.75 4.49 -3.93
CA ASP A 41 8.11 3.86 -2.67
C ASP A 41 8.32 4.91 -1.57
N ALA A 42 9.12 5.95 -1.86
CA ALA A 42 9.36 7.05 -0.93
C ALA A 42 8.04 7.76 -0.53
N MET A 43 7.13 7.99 -1.48
CA MET A 43 5.83 8.61 -1.18
C MET A 43 4.94 7.72 -0.32
N TYR A 44 4.85 6.41 -0.63
CA TYR A 44 4.01 5.49 0.12
C TYR A 44 4.54 5.22 1.53
N ARG A 45 5.87 5.16 1.72
CA ARG A 45 6.46 5.03 3.07
C ARG A 45 6.16 6.25 3.94
N ARG A 46 6.30 7.45 3.41
CA ARG A 46 5.91 8.69 4.13
C ARG A 46 4.43 8.73 4.47
N ALA A 47 3.57 8.32 3.52
CA ALA A 47 2.13 8.23 3.78
C ALA A 47 1.79 7.16 4.81
N LEU A 48 2.50 6.03 4.80
CA LEU A 48 2.31 4.94 5.75
C LEU A 48 2.67 5.37 7.18
N GLU A 49 3.86 5.94 7.37
CA GLU A 49 4.34 6.41 8.68
C GLU A 49 3.35 7.41 9.30
N GLY A 50 2.93 8.42 8.53
CA GLY A 50 1.96 9.40 9.02
C GLY A 50 0.58 8.78 9.31
N ARG A 51 0.11 7.83 8.50
CA ARG A 51 -1.18 7.16 8.74
C ARG A 51 -1.14 6.22 9.93
N GLU A 52 -0.03 5.50 10.15
CA GLU A 52 0.16 4.69 11.35
C GLU A 52 0.09 5.54 12.61
N LYS A 53 0.71 6.72 12.60
CA LYS A 53 0.70 7.65 13.74
C LYS A 53 -0.68 8.27 13.99
N VAL A 54 -1.39 8.68 12.94
CA VAL A 54 -2.64 9.45 13.05
C VAL A 54 -3.88 8.56 13.16
N LEU A 55 -3.91 7.44 12.44
CA LEU A 55 -5.09 6.58 12.32
C LEU A 55 -4.91 5.22 13.00
N GLY A 56 -3.66 4.82 13.26
CA GLY A 56 -3.31 3.49 13.75
C GLY A 56 -2.97 2.50 12.63
N PRO A 57 -2.29 1.40 12.98
CA PRO A 57 -1.74 0.44 12.03
C PRO A 57 -2.81 -0.39 11.29
N GLU A 58 -3.99 -0.60 11.89
CA GLU A 58 -5.07 -1.43 11.36
C GLU A 58 -6.17 -0.61 10.65
N HIS A 59 -6.04 0.72 10.62
CA HIS A 59 -7.03 1.54 9.94
C HIS A 59 -7.04 1.26 8.42
N PRO A 60 -8.21 1.17 7.77
CA PRO A 60 -8.30 0.82 6.34
C PRO A 60 -7.41 1.67 5.41
N ASN A 61 -7.32 2.99 5.65
CA ASN A 61 -6.42 3.86 4.89
C ASN A 61 -4.93 3.58 5.12
N THR A 62 -4.53 3.12 6.31
CA THR A 62 -3.16 2.69 6.62
C THR A 62 -2.86 1.41 5.87
N LEU A 63 -3.76 0.42 5.93
CA LEU A 63 -3.66 -0.85 5.20
C LEU A 63 -3.66 -0.64 3.68
N ALA A 64 -4.35 0.42 3.19
CA ALA A 64 -4.29 0.80 1.78
C ALA A 64 -2.88 1.26 1.38
N SER A 65 -2.18 2.05 2.22
CA SER A 65 -0.76 2.37 1.99
C SER A 65 0.09 1.12 1.97
N VAL A 66 -0.09 0.20 2.93
CA VAL A 66 0.68 -1.05 3.01
C VAL A 66 0.50 -1.87 1.72
N ASN A 67 -0.74 -2.08 1.29
CA ASN A 67 -1.03 -2.85 0.08
C ASN A 67 -0.43 -2.19 -1.19
N LYS A 68 -0.49 -0.86 -1.28
CA LYS A 68 0.12 -0.12 -2.40
C LYS A 68 1.63 -0.15 -2.38
N LEU A 69 2.25 -0.12 -1.20
CA LEU A 69 3.70 -0.29 -1.05
C LEU A 69 4.14 -1.67 -1.54
N GLY A 70 3.39 -2.74 -1.24
CA GLY A 70 3.65 -4.08 -1.78
C GLY A 70 3.69 -4.13 -3.31
N LEU A 71 2.75 -3.45 -3.99
CA LEU A 71 2.75 -3.36 -5.46
C LEU A 71 3.99 -2.66 -6.00
N VAL A 72 4.41 -1.57 -5.35
CA VAL A 72 5.60 -0.82 -5.77
C VAL A 72 6.88 -1.64 -5.54
N LEU A 73 6.99 -2.32 -4.39
CA LEU A 73 8.11 -3.20 -4.07
C LEU A 73 8.23 -4.37 -5.05
N LYS A 74 7.10 -4.95 -5.50
CA LYS A 74 7.09 -5.92 -6.60
C LYS A 74 7.67 -5.33 -7.88
N GLY A 75 7.29 -4.09 -8.23
CA GLY A 75 7.87 -3.37 -9.37
C GLY A 75 9.39 -3.14 -9.26
N LEU A 76 9.90 -3.00 -8.03
CA LEU A 76 11.34 -2.92 -7.72
C LEU A 76 12.03 -4.29 -7.61
N SER A 77 11.32 -5.40 -7.89
CA SER A 77 11.82 -6.77 -7.68
C SER A 77 12.24 -7.08 -6.24
N LYS A 78 11.72 -6.35 -5.25
CA LYS A 78 11.92 -6.60 -3.81
C LYS A 78 10.83 -7.52 -3.30
N TYR A 79 10.85 -8.77 -3.75
CA TYR A 79 9.71 -9.67 -3.60
C TYR A 79 9.42 -10.07 -2.16
N GLU A 80 10.44 -10.27 -1.33
CA GLU A 80 10.29 -10.62 0.09
C GLU A 80 9.62 -9.48 0.86
N GLU A 81 10.04 -8.24 0.60
CA GLU A 81 9.44 -7.05 1.23
C GLU A 81 8.01 -6.83 0.73
N ALA A 82 7.76 -7.06 -0.58
CA ALA A 82 6.43 -6.99 -1.16
C ALA A 82 5.47 -8.01 -0.54
N GLU A 83 5.93 -9.25 -0.31
CA GLU A 83 5.13 -10.30 0.32
C GLU A 83 4.77 -9.92 1.76
N ALA A 84 5.74 -9.44 2.53
CA ALA A 84 5.51 -8.98 3.90
C ALA A 84 4.44 -7.88 3.95
N MET A 85 4.49 -6.92 3.03
CA MET A 85 3.46 -5.87 2.93
C MET A 85 2.10 -6.44 2.55
N HIS A 86 2.02 -7.33 1.55
CA HIS A 86 0.73 -7.90 1.13
C HIS A 86 0.09 -8.78 2.21
N ARG A 87 0.88 -9.59 2.93
CA ARG A 87 0.39 -10.39 4.07
C ARG A 87 -0.11 -9.49 5.21
N ARG A 88 0.65 -8.45 5.56
CA ARG A 88 0.23 -7.46 6.56
C ARG A 88 -1.09 -6.78 6.18
N ALA A 89 -1.24 -6.38 4.92
CA ALA A 89 -2.47 -5.76 4.46
C ALA A 89 -3.67 -6.73 4.51
N LEU A 90 -3.45 -7.98 4.09
CA LEU A 90 -4.47 -9.03 4.12
C LEU A 90 -4.98 -9.26 5.54
N GLU A 91 -4.09 -9.59 6.48
CA GLU A 91 -4.43 -9.85 7.88
C GLU A 91 -5.15 -8.66 8.51
N GLY A 92 -4.65 -7.44 8.26
CA GLY A 92 -5.29 -6.22 8.75
C GLY A 92 -6.69 -6.01 8.19
N TYR A 93 -6.90 -6.23 6.88
CA TYR A 93 -8.22 -6.05 6.26
C TYR A 93 -9.21 -7.12 6.70
N GLU A 94 -8.78 -8.38 6.82
CA GLU A 94 -9.61 -9.46 7.38
C GLU A 94 -10.09 -9.11 8.79
N LYS A 95 -9.18 -8.64 9.65
CA LYS A 95 -9.52 -8.26 11.02
C LYS A 95 -10.43 -7.03 11.09
N ALA A 96 -10.17 -6.00 10.29
CA ALA A 96 -10.87 -4.73 10.37
C ALA A 96 -12.21 -4.72 9.64
N LEU A 97 -12.34 -5.46 8.54
CA LEU A 97 -13.46 -5.36 7.60
C LEU A 97 -14.13 -6.71 7.28
N GLY A 98 -13.49 -7.83 7.64
CA GLY A 98 -13.97 -9.18 7.36
C GLY A 98 -13.39 -9.78 6.06
N PRO A 99 -13.48 -11.11 5.91
CA PRO A 99 -12.87 -11.86 4.81
C PRO A 99 -13.47 -11.53 3.43
N GLU A 100 -14.77 -11.23 3.36
CA GLU A 100 -15.47 -10.97 2.10
C GLU A 100 -15.41 -9.50 1.64
N HIS A 101 -14.80 -8.62 2.44
CA HIS A 101 -14.75 -7.20 2.09
C HIS A 101 -13.92 -6.97 0.81
N PRO A 102 -14.33 -6.07 -0.11
CA PRO A 102 -13.62 -5.85 -1.38
C PRO A 102 -12.12 -5.56 -1.24
N TYR A 103 -11.72 -4.86 -0.17
CA TYR A 103 -10.30 -4.59 0.10
C TYR A 103 -9.53 -5.85 0.51
N THR A 104 -10.15 -6.73 1.28
CA THR A 104 -9.59 -8.03 1.65
C THR A 104 -9.39 -8.91 0.43
N LEU A 105 -10.42 -9.02 -0.41
CA LEU A 105 -10.35 -9.76 -1.69
C LEU A 105 -9.28 -9.18 -2.64
N THR A 106 -9.13 -7.85 -2.65
CA THR A 106 -8.07 -7.19 -3.43
C THR A 106 -6.68 -7.54 -2.90
N SER A 107 -6.46 -7.57 -1.58
CA SER A 107 -5.17 -7.99 -1.01
C SER A 107 -4.85 -9.46 -1.28
N ILE A 108 -5.84 -10.35 -1.26
CA ILE A 108 -5.69 -11.76 -1.67
C ILE A 108 -5.18 -11.83 -3.12
N GLY A 109 -5.84 -11.12 -4.04
CA GLY A 109 -5.45 -11.09 -5.45
C GLY A 109 -4.01 -10.60 -5.67
N ASN A 110 -3.58 -9.58 -4.92
CA ASN A 110 -2.22 -9.06 -5.00
C ASN A 110 -1.18 -10.04 -4.45
N LEU A 111 -1.44 -10.65 -3.29
CA LEU A 111 -0.54 -11.65 -2.71
C LEU A 111 -0.43 -12.88 -3.61
N ARG A 112 -1.55 -13.38 -4.15
CA ARG A 112 -1.57 -14.48 -5.10
C ARG A 112 -0.72 -14.17 -6.34
N SER A 113 -0.91 -13.00 -6.95
CA SER A 113 -0.14 -12.58 -8.13
C SER A 113 1.37 -12.46 -7.84
N LEU A 114 1.75 -12.14 -6.61
CA LEU A 114 3.16 -12.15 -6.20
C LEU A 114 3.68 -13.59 -6.06
N LEU A 115 2.94 -14.47 -5.39
CA LEU A 115 3.32 -15.87 -5.20
C LEU A 115 3.45 -16.62 -6.53
N GLU A 116 2.54 -16.39 -7.48
CA GLU A 116 2.61 -16.92 -8.85
C GLU A 116 3.89 -16.44 -9.56
N CYS A 117 4.24 -15.16 -9.41
CA CYS A 117 5.49 -14.59 -9.96
C CYS A 117 6.75 -15.26 -9.38
N LEU A 118 6.66 -15.76 -8.15
CA LEU A 118 7.72 -16.49 -7.46
C LEU A 118 7.68 -18.01 -7.72
N GLY A 119 6.72 -18.51 -8.50
CA GLY A 119 6.52 -19.94 -8.75
C GLY A 119 5.93 -20.73 -7.57
N ARG A 120 5.40 -20.04 -6.55
CA ARG A 120 4.80 -20.65 -5.34
C ARG A 120 3.30 -20.90 -5.54
N TYR A 121 2.98 -21.74 -6.52
CA TYR A 121 1.60 -21.97 -6.95
C TYR A 121 0.72 -22.63 -5.89
N GLU A 122 1.27 -23.55 -5.08
CA GLU A 122 0.53 -24.23 -4.00
C GLU A 122 0.05 -23.23 -2.94
N GLU A 123 0.91 -22.28 -2.55
CA GLU A 123 0.55 -21.23 -1.60
C GLU A 123 -0.43 -20.22 -2.22
N ALA A 124 -0.29 -19.94 -3.52
CA ALA A 124 -1.22 -19.08 -4.25
C ALA A 124 -2.63 -19.68 -4.32
N GLU A 125 -2.75 -21.00 -4.51
CA GLU A 125 -4.03 -21.72 -4.51
C GLU A 125 -4.67 -21.76 -3.12
N ALA A 126 -3.86 -21.89 -2.06
CA ALA A 126 -4.33 -21.96 -0.68
C ALA A 126 -5.05 -20.68 -0.22
N LEU A 127 -4.81 -19.53 -0.86
CA LEU A 127 -5.47 -18.25 -0.53
C LEU A 127 -6.96 -18.16 -0.92
N HIS A 128 -7.51 -19.14 -1.64
CA HIS A 128 -8.93 -19.19 -2.06
C HIS A 128 -9.80 -20.14 -1.23
N ARG A 129 -9.22 -20.90 -0.29
CA ARG A 129 -9.93 -21.87 0.57
C ARG A 129 -10.17 -21.31 1.96
#